data_AF-A0A7X0G0Y1-F1
#
_entry.id   AF-A0A7X0G0Y1-F1
#
_cell.length_a   1.000
_cell.length_b   1.000
_cell.length_c   1.000
_cell.angle_alpha   90.00
_cell.angle_beta   90.00
_cell.angle_gamma   90.00
#
_symmetry.space_group_name_H-M   'P 1'
#
loop_
_entity.id
_entity.type
_entity.pdbx_description
1 polymer ?
#
loop_
_entity_poly.entity_id
_entity_poly.type
_entity_poly.pdbx_seq_one_letter_code
_entity_poly.pdbx_strand_id
1 'polypeptide(L)'
;MPQHSPPHPKTPLPVRKLERILGGDATVGENGIVTVTVRRTDRIRLGGVVPDFSMTASETQPVISVMRRHRWEVGCLYNQETDEHPQLYFSHMYRVGDPVTLARQIREGLDRTAAKRA
;
A
#
# COMPACT_ATOMS: atom_id res chain seq x y z
N MET A 1 -29.81 -4.47 12.57
CA MET A 1 -30.48 -3.64 13.58
C MET A 1 -29.83 -2.26 13.55
N PRO A 2 -30.57 -1.15 13.51
CA PRO A 2 -29.96 0.17 13.61
C PRO A 2 -29.41 0.37 15.02
N GLN A 3 -28.11 0.64 15.12
CA GLN A 3 -27.44 0.88 16.39
C GLN A 3 -27.54 2.37 16.71
N HIS A 4 -28.19 2.73 17.83
CA HIS A 4 -28.27 4.11 18.29
C HIS A 4 -27.03 4.47 19.11
N SER A 5 -26.51 5.69 18.93
CA SER A 5 -25.42 6.20 19.74
C SER A 5 -25.88 6.44 21.19
N PRO A 6 -25.03 6.13 22.19
CA PRO A 6 -25.36 6.42 23.58
C PRO A 6 -25.47 7.95 23.81
N PRO A 7 -26.32 8.40 24.76
CA PRO A 7 -26.57 9.83 25.00
C PRO A 7 -25.36 10.60 25.56
N HIS A 8 -24.41 9.90 26.19
CA HIS A 8 -23.15 10.47 26.70
C HIS A 8 -21.99 9.53 26.40
N PRO A 9 -21.55 9.41 25.14
CA PRO A 9 -20.48 8.49 24.80
C PRO A 9 -19.18 8.98 25.46
N LYS A 10 -18.58 8.11 26.27
CA LYS A 10 -17.23 8.32 26.79
C LYS A 10 -16.25 7.53 25.93
N THR A 11 -15.00 7.99 25.87
CA THR A 11 -13.96 7.22 25.21
C THR A 11 -13.25 6.29 26.20
N PRO A 12 -13.09 5.00 25.88
CA PRO A 12 -12.19 4.12 26.63
C PRO A 12 -10.71 4.32 26.21
N LEU A 13 -10.45 5.14 25.20
CA LEU A 13 -9.13 5.31 24.61
C LEU A 13 -8.26 6.28 25.42
N PRO A 14 -7.01 5.91 25.76
CA PRO A 14 -6.12 6.77 26.53
C PRO A 14 -5.53 7.88 25.66
N VAL A 15 -6.20 9.02 25.60
CA VAL A 15 -5.90 10.19 24.74
C VAL A 15 -4.42 10.58 24.77
N ARG A 16 -3.86 10.81 25.96
CA ARG A 16 -2.43 11.19 26.15
C ARG A 16 -1.45 10.12 25.64
N LYS A 17 -1.83 8.85 25.74
CA LYS A 17 -1.00 7.75 25.21
C LYS A 17 -1.03 7.73 23.69
N LEU A 18 -2.20 7.98 23.09
CA LEU A 18 -2.36 8.07 21.64
C LEU A 18 -1.61 9.27 21.06
N GLU A 19 -1.70 10.44 21.69
CA GLU A 19 -0.95 11.66 21.36
C GLU A 19 0.56 11.35 21.22
N ARG A 20 1.12 10.67 22.23
CA ARG A 20 2.53 10.28 22.26
C ARG A 20 2.90 9.21 21.23
N ILE A 21 2.07 8.16 21.06
CA ILE A 21 2.37 7.06 20.13
C ILE A 21 2.31 7.55 18.68
N LEU A 22 1.32 8.38 18.36
CA LEU A 22 1.05 8.82 16.99
C LEU A 22 1.79 10.12 16.63
N GLY A 23 2.36 10.81 17.61
CA GLY A 23 3.18 12.01 17.38
C GLY A 23 2.39 13.21 16.86
N GLY A 24 1.19 13.43 17.40
CA GLY A 24 0.30 14.53 17.01
C GLY A 24 -0.65 14.91 18.12
N ASP A 25 -1.53 15.88 17.87
CA ASP A 25 -2.44 16.43 18.88
C ASP A 25 -3.74 15.62 18.96
N ALA A 26 -4.13 15.20 20.17
CA ALA A 26 -5.31 14.38 20.38
C ALA A 26 -6.43 15.16 21.09
N THR A 27 -7.67 15.06 20.59
CA THR A 27 -8.87 15.65 21.19
C THR A 27 -9.98 14.62 21.34
N VAL A 28 -10.90 14.83 22.29
CA VAL A 28 -12.11 14.02 22.45
C VAL A 28 -13.31 14.88 22.09
N GLY A 29 -14.07 14.46 21.08
CA GLY A 29 -15.34 15.10 20.73
C GLY A 29 -16.42 14.82 21.78
N GLU A 30 -17.48 15.62 21.77
CA GLU A 30 -18.65 15.44 22.66
C GLU A 30 -19.34 14.08 22.47
N ASN A 31 -19.13 13.46 21.31
CA ASN A 31 -19.58 12.12 20.95
C ASN A 31 -18.60 11.00 21.36
N GLY A 32 -17.59 11.30 22.17
CA GLY A 32 -16.60 10.33 22.67
C GLY A 32 -15.59 9.84 21.63
N ILE A 33 -15.56 10.41 20.41
CA ILE A 33 -14.57 10.07 19.40
C ILE A 33 -13.24 10.74 19.74
N VAL A 34 -12.15 9.97 19.73
CA VAL A 34 -10.80 10.53 19.81
C VAL A 34 -10.31 10.84 18.41
N THR A 35 -10.01 12.11 18.15
CA THR A 35 -9.36 12.56 16.92
C THR A 35 -7.90 12.84 17.21
N VAL A 36 -6.99 12.30 16.41
CA VAL A 36 -5.55 12.60 16.52
C VAL A 36 -5.08 13.24 15.23
N THR A 37 -4.62 14.49 15.32
CA THR A 37 -4.14 15.28 14.19
C THR A 37 -2.62 15.20 14.15
N VAL A 38 -2.09 14.49 13.16
CA VAL A 38 -0.64 14.35 12.97
C VAL A 38 -0.21 15.21 11.78
N ARG A 39 0.60 16.24 12.02
CA ARG A 39 1.17 17.05 10.94
C ARG A 39 2.27 16.26 10.25
N ARG A 40 2.00 15.78 9.03
CA ARG A 40 3.03 15.21 8.15
C ARG A 40 3.93 16.35 7.67
N THR A 41 5.19 16.37 8.13
CA THR A 41 6.23 17.27 7.61
C THR A 41 6.92 16.68 6.37
N ASP A 42 6.72 15.39 6.14
CA ASP A 42 7.25 14.72 4.95
C ASP A 42 6.64 15.31 3.68
N ARG A 43 7.52 15.56 2.71
CA ARG A 43 7.12 16.05 1.40
C ARG A 43 6.44 14.91 0.64
N ILE A 44 5.10 14.89 0.63
CA ILE A 44 4.34 13.95 -0.19
C ILE A 44 4.51 14.35 -1.66
N ARG A 45 5.16 13.49 -2.45
CA ARG A 45 5.13 13.59 -3.90
C ARG A 45 3.88 12.90 -4.42
N LEU A 46 2.89 13.71 -4.80
CA LEU A 46 1.76 13.27 -5.61
C LEU A 46 2.29 12.95 -7.03
N GLY A 47 1.89 11.81 -7.61
CA GLY A 47 2.29 11.42 -8.97
C GLY A 47 3.19 10.18 -9.07
N GLY A 48 2.89 9.13 -8.31
CA GLY A 48 3.50 7.80 -8.48
C GLY A 48 2.47 6.76 -8.90
N VAL A 49 2.94 5.61 -9.36
CA VAL A 49 2.10 4.46 -9.68
C VAL A 49 2.49 3.27 -8.81
N VAL A 50 1.51 2.41 -8.53
CA VAL A 50 1.69 1.19 -7.75
C VAL A 50 1.22 -0.01 -8.59
N PRO A 51 2.02 -0.48 -9.57
CA PRO A 51 1.69 -1.69 -10.30
C PRO A 51 1.73 -2.90 -9.35
N ASP A 52 0.89 -3.87 -9.67
CA ASP A 52 0.92 -5.19 -9.07
C ASP A 52 1.23 -6.22 -10.16
N PHE A 53 2.16 -7.12 -9.88
CA PHE A 53 2.54 -8.22 -10.76
C PHE A 53 2.05 -9.52 -10.17
N SER A 54 1.22 -10.24 -10.92
CA SER A 54 0.97 -11.67 -10.69
C SER A 54 1.97 -12.49 -11.50
N MET A 55 2.68 -13.40 -10.83
CA MET A 55 3.81 -14.13 -11.38
C MET A 55 3.77 -15.57 -10.92
N THR A 56 4.14 -16.51 -11.78
CA THR A 56 4.55 -17.84 -11.35
C THR A 56 5.90 -17.79 -10.63
N ALA A 57 6.25 -18.85 -9.89
CA ALA A 57 7.52 -18.94 -9.17
C ALA A 57 8.76 -18.67 -10.06
N SER A 58 8.73 -19.11 -11.33
CA SER A 58 9.84 -18.92 -12.29
C SER A 58 9.92 -17.50 -12.84
N GLU A 59 8.82 -16.74 -12.82
CA GLU A 59 8.74 -15.36 -13.32
C GLU A 59 9.13 -14.32 -12.26
N THR A 60 9.00 -14.67 -10.98
CA THR A 60 9.26 -13.77 -9.84
C THR A 60 10.64 -13.11 -9.89
N GLN A 61 11.71 -13.90 -9.97
CA GLN A 61 13.07 -13.37 -9.96
C GLN A 61 13.40 -12.53 -11.22
N PRO A 62 13.03 -12.97 -12.45
CA PRO A 62 13.16 -12.14 -13.64
C PRO A 62 12.48 -10.77 -13.54
N VAL A 63 11.23 -10.71 -13.08
CA VAL A 63 10.48 -9.46 -12.93
C VAL A 63 11.13 -8.57 -11.88
N ILE A 64 11.35 -9.07 -10.65
CA ILE A 64 11.96 -8.31 -9.56
C ILE A 64 13.32 -7.73 -9.97
N SER A 65 14.13 -8.50 -10.70
CA SER A 65 15.44 -8.06 -11.17
C SER A 65 15.37 -6.88 -12.14
N VAL A 66 14.42 -6.90 -13.09
CA VAL A 66 14.19 -5.78 -14.02
C VAL A 66 13.69 -4.54 -13.26
N MET A 67 12.72 -4.72 -12.37
CA MET A 67 12.12 -3.61 -11.64
C MET A 67 13.12 -2.94 -10.69
N ARG A 68 13.97 -3.71 -10.00
CA ARG A 68 15.09 -3.18 -9.19
C ARG A 68 16.12 -2.42 -10.03
N ARG A 69 16.41 -2.87 -11.25
CA ARG A 69 17.33 -2.17 -12.18
C ARG A 69 16.80 -0.78 -12.55
N HIS A 70 15.48 -0.65 -12.68
CA HIS A 70 14.77 0.62 -12.88
C HIS A 70 14.56 1.44 -11.60
N ARG A 71 15.09 0.97 -10.47
CA ARG A 71 14.97 1.58 -9.13
C ARG A 71 13.51 1.70 -8.66
N TRP A 72 12.70 0.68 -8.95
CA TRP A 72 11.40 0.52 -8.30
C TRP A 72 11.58 0.01 -6.88
N GLU A 73 10.78 0.53 -5.96
CA GLU A 73 10.69 0.00 -4.61
C GLU A 73 9.78 -1.23 -4.63
N VAL A 74 10.30 -2.37 -4.20
CA VAL A 74 9.53 -3.62 -4.07
C VAL A 74 8.98 -3.66 -2.66
N GLY A 75 7.69 -3.35 -2.50
CA GLY A 75 7.06 -3.21 -1.18
C GLY A 75 6.78 -4.56 -0.52
N CYS A 76 6.47 -5.58 -1.32
CA CYS A 76 6.15 -6.91 -0.81
C CYS A 76 6.37 -8.00 -1.87
N LEU A 77 6.44 -9.24 -1.40
CA LEU A 77 6.28 -10.46 -2.20
C LEU A 77 5.46 -11.44 -1.36
N TYR A 78 4.31 -11.85 -1.86
CA TYR A 78 3.34 -12.59 -1.07
C TYR A 78 2.44 -13.45 -1.95
N ASN A 79 1.59 -14.24 -1.32
CA ASN A 79 0.59 -15.07 -1.96
C ASN A 79 -0.80 -14.70 -1.43
N GLN A 80 -1.82 -14.67 -2.30
CA GLN A 80 -3.19 -14.29 -1.91
C GLN A 80 -4.16 -15.46 -1.86
N GLU A 81 -4.02 -16.42 -2.78
CA GLU A 81 -4.95 -17.52 -2.89
C GLU A 81 -4.38 -18.82 -2.27
N THR A 82 -5.28 -19.75 -1.98
CA THR A 82 -4.95 -20.98 -1.23
C THR A 82 -5.04 -22.27 -2.05
N ASP A 83 -5.64 -22.25 -3.25
CA ASP A 83 -5.80 -23.44 -4.11
C ASP A 83 -5.70 -23.11 -5.61
N GLU A 84 -4.69 -22.33 -5.97
CA GLU A 84 -4.43 -21.91 -7.34
C GLU A 84 -3.36 -22.80 -8.00
N HIS A 85 -3.59 -23.16 -9.27
CA HIS A 85 -2.67 -23.98 -10.05
C HIS A 85 -2.48 -23.35 -11.45
N PRO A 86 -1.27 -22.83 -11.78
CA PRO A 86 -0.05 -22.80 -10.96
C PRO A 86 -0.13 -21.85 -9.76
N GLN A 87 0.69 -22.07 -8.73
CA GLN A 87 0.88 -21.11 -7.63
C GLN A 87 1.35 -19.77 -8.19
N LEU A 88 0.64 -18.69 -7.85
CA LEU A 88 1.00 -17.33 -8.20
C LEU A 88 1.73 -16.66 -7.04
N TYR A 89 2.39 -15.55 -7.32
CA TYR A 89 3.05 -14.68 -6.36
C TYR A 89 2.77 -13.25 -6.79
N PHE A 90 2.44 -12.41 -5.82
CA PHE A 90 2.03 -11.03 -6.02
C PHE A 90 3.08 -10.08 -5.44
N SER A 91 3.27 -8.93 -6.08
CA SER A 91 4.27 -7.96 -5.66
C SER A 91 3.84 -6.55 -6.04
N HIS A 92 3.43 -5.78 -5.03
CA HIS A 92 3.23 -4.34 -5.16
C HIS A 92 4.58 -3.65 -5.23
N MET A 93 4.72 -2.78 -6.23
CA MET A 93 5.91 -1.97 -6.41
C MET A 93 5.54 -0.50 -6.49
N TYR A 94 6.43 0.40 -6.09
CA TYR A 94 6.15 1.83 -6.11
C TYR A 94 7.27 2.60 -6.79
N ARG A 95 6.87 3.60 -7.58
CA ARG A 95 7.79 4.61 -8.13
C ARG A 95 7.07 5.88 -8.53
N VAL A 96 7.77 7.00 -8.36
CA VAL A 96 7.41 8.33 -8.88
C VAL A 96 8.27 8.67 -10.08
N GLY A 97 7.67 9.26 -11.10
CA GLY A 97 8.38 9.64 -12.32
C GLY A 97 7.46 10.02 -13.47
N ASP A 98 8.05 10.24 -14.63
CA ASP A 98 7.31 10.50 -15.87
C ASP A 98 6.39 9.31 -16.22
N PRO A 99 5.08 9.51 -16.42
CA PRO A 99 4.12 8.43 -16.66
C PRO A 99 4.49 7.53 -17.85
N VAL A 100 5.04 8.09 -18.94
CA VAL A 100 5.38 7.32 -20.14
C VAL A 100 6.63 6.48 -19.87
N THR A 101 7.63 7.02 -19.18
CA THR A 101 8.79 6.25 -18.71
C THR A 101 8.34 5.11 -17.79
N LEU A 102 7.47 5.37 -16.81
CA LEU A 102 6.99 4.36 -15.88
C LEU A 102 6.22 3.24 -16.61
N ALA A 103 5.33 3.59 -17.53
CA ALA A 103 4.59 2.61 -18.33
C ALA A 103 5.52 1.69 -19.14
N ARG A 104 6.58 2.24 -19.76
CA ARG A 104 7.58 1.44 -20.49
C ARG A 104 8.33 0.48 -19.57
N GLN A 105 8.71 0.92 -18.37
CA GLN A 105 9.40 0.09 -17.38
C GLN A 105 8.49 -1.04 -16.87
N ILE A 106 7.23 -0.75 -16.59
CA ILE A 106 6.22 -1.77 -16.23
C ILE A 106 6.07 -2.79 -17.35
N ARG A 107 6.00 -2.34 -18.61
CA ARG A 107 5.95 -3.24 -19.77
C ARG A 107 7.18 -4.14 -19.86
N GLU A 108 8.38 -3.63 -19.58
CA GLU A 108 9.59 -4.45 -19.56
C GLU A 108 9.53 -5.53 -18.45
N GLY A 109 8.93 -5.21 -17.30
CA GLY A 109 8.61 -6.20 -16.27
C GLY A 109 7.64 -7.27 -16.79
N LEU A 110 6.54 -6.86 -17.43
CA LEU A 110 5.57 -7.79 -18.03
C LEU A 110 6.18 -8.63 -19.17
N ASP A 111 7.22 -8.15 -19.85
CA ASP A 111 7.96 -8.93 -20.85
C ASP A 111 8.76 -10.08 -20.23
N ARG A 112 8.85 -10.14 -18.90
CA ARG A 112 9.44 -11.26 -18.15
C ARG A 112 8.40 -12.29 -17.68
N THR A 113 7.15 -12.12 -18.06
CA THR A 113 6.08 -13.08 -17.78
C THR A 113 5.52 -13.66 -19.08
N ALA A 114 4.73 -14.72 -18.96
CA ALA A 114 3.97 -15.34 -20.04
C ALA A 114 2.70 -14.55 -20.39
N ALA A 115 2.47 -13.38 -19.79
CA ALA A 115 1.31 -12.55 -20.07
C ALA A 115 1.28 -12.14 -21.56
N LYS A 116 0.14 -12.41 -22.21
CA LYS A 116 -0.06 -12.02 -23.61
C LYS A 116 -0.09 -10.50 -23.73
N ARG A 117 0.44 -9.99 -24.84
CA ARG A 117 0.24 -8.58 -25.22
C ARG A 117 -1.22 -8.41 -25.61
N ALA A 118 -1.87 -7.40 -25.03
CA ALA A 118 -3.22 -6.96 -25.41
C ALA A 118 -3.16 -6.17 -26.72
#